data_AF-A0A9E1XAH5-F1
#
_entry.id   AF-A0A9E1XAH5-F1
#
_cell.length_a   1.000
_cell.length_b   1.000
_cell.length_c   1.000
_cell.angle_alpha   90.00
_cell.angle_beta   90.00
_cell.angle_gamma   90.00
#
_symmetry.space_group_name_H-M   'P 1'
#
loop_
_entity.id
_entity.type
_entity.pdbx_description
1 polymer ?
#
loop_
_entity_poly.entity_id
_entity_poly.type
_entity_poly.pdbx_seq_one_letter_code
_entity_poly.pdbx_strand_id
1 'polypeptide(L)'
;MLKDRVFTNDETETWQTVLSTHEKTRRDQVVDIFHSGLKTLDIQANKIPQLWEINDTLEKISGFNGAYVTGLEDGKSFYPMLAKRLFPVGNFIRDKRDLSYTPEPDMIHDLYGHIPFLVNRDYAQFCQKIGETACMFIDDDKKFHQFERFFWFTIEFGLIKTDDGPRAFGAGIASSIGECDFA
;
A
#
# COMPACT_ATOMS: atom_id res chain seq x y z
N MET A 1 19.94 7.38 -1.21
CA MET A 1 18.58 7.02 -1.66
C MET A 1 18.63 6.78 -3.15
N LEU A 2 18.10 5.64 -3.60
CA LEU A 2 17.84 5.39 -5.02
C LEU A 2 16.84 6.45 -5.49
N LYS A 3 17.34 7.48 -6.20
CA LYS A 3 16.47 8.53 -6.71
C LYS A 3 15.72 8.04 -7.94
N ASP A 4 16.40 7.43 -8.91
CA ASP A 4 15.73 7.02 -10.15
C ASP A 4 15.92 5.52 -10.37
N ARG A 5 14.85 4.77 -10.09
CA ARG A 5 14.80 3.35 -10.42
C ARG A 5 14.57 3.22 -11.92
N VAL A 6 15.46 2.51 -12.61
CA VAL A 6 15.25 2.17 -14.02
C VAL A 6 14.39 0.90 -14.06
N PHE A 7 13.13 1.04 -14.48
CA PHE A 7 12.21 -0.08 -14.65
C PHE A 7 12.53 -0.83 -15.94
N THR A 8 12.47 -2.16 -15.88
CA THR A 8 12.60 -2.99 -17.08
C THR A 8 11.29 -3.00 -17.89
N ASN A 9 11.38 -3.48 -19.13
CA ASN A 9 10.18 -3.65 -19.97
C ASN A 9 9.20 -4.66 -19.35
N ASP A 10 9.68 -5.80 -18.84
CA ASP A 10 8.83 -6.81 -18.20
C ASP A 10 8.08 -6.24 -16.98
N GLU A 11 8.73 -5.39 -16.19
CA GLU A 11 8.09 -4.72 -15.05
C GLU A 11 7.05 -3.70 -15.48
N THR A 12 7.35 -2.92 -16.52
CA THR A 12 6.42 -1.94 -17.10
C THR A 12 5.19 -2.64 -17.65
N GLU A 13 5.38 -3.74 -18.38
CA GLU A 13 4.29 -4.57 -18.91
C GLU A 13 3.47 -5.21 -17.78
N THR A 14 4.10 -5.69 -16.72
CA THR A 14 3.41 -6.31 -15.58
C THR A 14 2.58 -5.29 -14.81
N TRP A 15 3.16 -4.13 -14.49
CA TRP A 15 2.44 -3.00 -13.88
C TRP A 15 1.22 -2.61 -14.72
N GLN A 16 1.43 -2.38 -16.02
CA GLN A 16 0.36 -1.98 -16.92
C GLN A 16 -0.75 -3.03 -16.97
N THR A 17 -0.40 -4.32 -17.03
CA THR A 17 -1.37 -5.42 -17.08
C THR A 17 -2.21 -5.49 -15.81
N VAL A 18 -1.59 -5.41 -14.64
CA VAL A 18 -2.30 -5.49 -13.35
C VAL A 18 -3.19 -4.28 -13.14
N LEU A 19 -2.66 -3.06 -13.28
CA LEU A 19 -3.46 -1.85 -13.05
C LEU A 19 -4.57 -1.68 -14.10
N SER A 20 -4.33 -2.01 -15.37
CA SER A 20 -5.39 -1.96 -16.41
C SER A 20 -6.51 -2.98 -16.12
N THR A 21 -6.19 -4.08 -15.44
CA THR A 21 -7.19 -5.06 -15.02
C THR A 21 -8.03 -4.48 -13.89
N HIS A 22 -7.37 -3.93 -12.87
CA HIS A 22 -8.01 -3.30 -11.74
C HIS A 22 -8.92 -2.12 -12.13
N GLU A 23 -8.46 -1.23 -13.02
CA GLU A 23 -9.21 -0.04 -13.44
C GLU A 23 -10.61 -0.34 -14.00
N LYS A 24 -10.87 -1.57 -14.47
CA LYS A 24 -12.18 -1.99 -15.00
C LYS A 24 -13.26 -2.14 -13.93
N THR A 25 -12.88 -2.50 -12.71
CA THR A 25 -13.81 -2.85 -11.61
C THR A 25 -13.58 -2.02 -10.35
N ARG A 26 -12.49 -1.23 -10.31
CA ARG A 26 -11.97 -0.60 -9.08
C ARG A 26 -13.01 0.20 -8.31
N ARG A 27 -13.86 0.95 -9.03
CA ARG A 27 -14.85 1.88 -8.46
C ARG A 27 -15.83 1.21 -7.51
N ASP A 28 -16.21 -0.03 -7.82
CA ASP A 28 -17.19 -0.77 -7.05
C ASP A 28 -16.54 -1.67 -5.99
N GLN A 29 -15.20 -1.80 -6.00
CA GLN A 29 -14.44 -2.70 -5.13
C GLN A 29 -13.78 -1.99 -3.95
N VAL A 30 -13.25 -0.77 -4.12
CA VAL A 30 -12.43 -0.10 -3.10
C VAL A 30 -13.06 1.23 -2.68
N VAL A 31 -12.86 1.64 -1.43
CA VAL A 31 -13.43 2.89 -0.89
C VAL A 31 -12.91 4.15 -1.61
N ASP A 32 -13.75 5.19 -1.69
CA ASP A 32 -13.47 6.45 -2.41
C ASP A 32 -12.17 7.18 -2.02
N ILE A 33 -11.70 7.04 -0.78
CA ILE A 33 -10.44 7.67 -0.36
C ILE A 33 -9.24 7.11 -1.13
N PHE A 34 -9.28 5.84 -1.54
CA PHE A 34 -8.26 5.21 -2.36
C PHE A 34 -8.21 5.85 -3.76
N HIS A 35 -9.38 5.98 -4.38
CA HIS A 35 -9.54 6.60 -5.71
C HIS A 35 -9.09 8.05 -5.75
N SER A 36 -9.46 8.80 -4.70
CA SER A 36 -9.01 10.18 -4.53
C SER A 36 -7.49 10.26 -4.39
N GLY A 37 -6.90 9.28 -3.69
CA GLY A 37 -5.45 9.11 -3.57
C GLY A 37 -4.75 8.84 -4.90
N LEU A 38 -5.23 7.86 -5.68
CA LEU A 38 -4.69 7.54 -7.00
C LEU A 38 -4.66 8.77 -7.91
N LYS A 39 -5.77 9.51 -7.96
CA LYS A 39 -5.88 10.74 -8.75
C LYS A 39 -4.92 11.83 -8.27
N THR A 40 -4.75 11.97 -6.96
CA THR A 40 -3.89 13.01 -6.37
C THR A 40 -2.41 12.73 -6.63
N LEU A 41 -2.03 11.46 -6.67
CA LEU A 41 -0.65 11.01 -6.86
C LEU A 41 -0.31 10.67 -8.32
N ASP A 42 -1.26 10.83 -9.25
CA ASP A 42 -1.12 10.47 -10.67
C ASP A 42 -0.66 9.02 -10.91
N ILE A 43 -1.18 8.09 -10.10
CA ILE A 43 -0.90 6.65 -10.22
C ILE A 43 -1.88 6.04 -11.22
N GLN A 44 -1.36 5.51 -12.33
CA GLN A 44 -2.13 4.99 -13.46
C GLN A 44 -1.41 3.84 -14.17
N ALA A 45 -2.14 3.04 -14.95
CA ALA A 45 -1.59 1.85 -15.59
C ALA A 45 -0.48 2.12 -16.63
N ASN A 46 -0.48 3.27 -17.29
CA ASN A 46 0.43 3.55 -18.42
C ASN A 46 1.85 3.99 -18.02
N LYS A 47 2.10 4.28 -16.74
CA LYS A 47 3.40 4.75 -16.24
C LYS A 47 3.61 4.28 -14.80
N ILE A 48 4.75 3.66 -14.52
CA ILE A 48 5.19 3.44 -13.14
C ILE A 48 5.75 4.76 -12.61
N PRO A 49 5.19 5.33 -11.53
CA PRO A 49 5.71 6.57 -10.96
C PRO A 49 7.05 6.32 -10.27
N GLN A 50 7.93 7.33 -10.28
CA GLN A 50 9.10 7.29 -9.41
C GLN A 50 8.67 7.60 -7.97
N LEU A 51 9.24 6.89 -6.99
CA LEU A 51 8.87 7.08 -5.58
C LEU A 51 9.08 8.52 -5.09
N TRP A 52 10.07 9.24 -5.62
CA TRP A 52 10.27 10.64 -5.26
C TRP A 52 9.16 11.57 -5.82
N GLU A 53 8.59 11.28 -6.99
CA GLU A 53 7.44 12.03 -7.53
C GLU A 53 6.23 11.90 -6.59
N ILE A 54 6.02 10.69 -6.05
CA ILE A 54 4.98 10.39 -5.07
C ILE A 54 5.24 11.13 -3.75
N ASN A 55 6.47 11.04 -3.24
CA ASN A 55 6.89 11.67 -1.98
C ASN A 55 6.75 13.20 -2.01
N ASP A 56 7.12 13.86 -3.12
CA ASP A 56 6.99 15.31 -3.29
C ASP A 56 5.55 15.81 -3.07
N THR A 57 4.56 14.95 -3.35
CA THR A 57 3.14 15.25 -3.15
C THR A 57 2.66 14.79 -1.77
N LEU A 58 2.97 13.55 -1.40
CA LEU A 58 2.49 12.91 -0.17
C LEU A 58 2.97 13.65 1.08
N GLU A 59 4.23 14.08 1.12
CA GLU A 59 4.80 14.79 2.27
C GLU A 59 4.04 16.10 2.55
N LYS A 60 3.69 16.85 1.50
CA LYS A 60 2.94 18.10 1.63
C LYS A 60 1.52 17.90 2.15
N ILE A 61 0.90 16.76 1.84
CA ILE A 61 -0.50 16.50 2.16
C ILE A 61 -0.65 15.89 3.55
N SER A 62 0.08 14.82 3.84
CA SER A 62 -0.08 14.03 5.06
C SER A 62 1.22 13.89 5.87
N GLY A 63 2.34 14.42 5.39
CA GLY A 63 3.65 14.27 6.02
C GLY A 63 4.22 12.86 5.93
N PHE A 64 3.59 11.97 5.15
CA PHE A 64 4.14 10.65 4.85
C PHE A 64 5.11 10.70 3.68
N ASN A 65 6.09 9.82 3.74
CA ASN A 65 6.97 9.48 2.63
C ASN A 65 7.06 7.97 2.49
N GLY A 66 7.25 7.48 1.27
CA GLY A 66 7.67 6.11 1.01
C GLY A 66 9.19 5.99 1.02
N ALA A 67 9.70 4.82 1.40
CA ALA A 67 11.12 4.48 1.32
C ALA A 67 11.32 3.09 0.73
N TYR A 68 12.18 2.98 -0.29
CA TYR A 68 12.54 1.68 -0.84
C TYR A 68 13.23 0.79 0.19
N VAL A 69 12.77 -0.46 0.27
CA VAL A 69 13.36 -1.53 1.08
C VAL A 69 13.75 -2.71 0.20
N THR A 70 14.66 -3.55 0.68
CA THR A 70 15.23 -4.67 -0.10
C THR A 70 14.32 -5.90 -0.16
N GLY A 71 13.20 -5.90 0.54
CA GLY A 71 12.23 -7.01 0.58
C GLY A 71 11.22 -6.78 1.70
N LEU A 72 10.65 -7.87 2.20
CA LEU A 72 9.72 -7.84 3.34
C LEU A 72 10.42 -7.34 4.61
N GLU A 73 9.98 -6.19 5.13
CA GLU A 73 10.36 -5.72 6.45
C GLU A 73 9.63 -6.53 7.52
N ASP A 74 10.34 -7.00 8.55
CA ASP A 74 9.67 -7.57 9.72
C ASP A 74 8.94 -6.49 10.51
N GLY A 75 8.02 -6.89 11.39
CA GLY A 75 7.27 -5.95 12.21
C GLY A 75 8.17 -5.01 13.04
N LYS A 76 9.33 -5.51 13.50
CA LYS A 76 10.24 -4.74 14.35
C LYS A 76 10.95 -3.63 13.60
N SER A 77 11.07 -3.73 12.28
CA SER A 77 11.55 -2.64 11.41
C SER A 77 10.39 -1.80 10.84
N PHE A 78 9.30 -2.46 10.42
CA PHE A 78 8.15 -1.83 9.78
C PHE A 78 7.45 -0.78 10.67
N TYR A 79 7.06 -1.14 11.90
CA TYR A 79 6.27 -0.22 12.73
C TYR A 79 7.03 1.04 13.17
N PRO A 80 8.34 0.99 13.52
CA PRO A 80 9.13 2.19 13.74
C PRO A 80 9.21 3.13 12.54
N MET A 81 9.18 2.61 11.31
CA MET A 81 9.07 3.44 10.10
C MET A 81 7.68 4.09 10.03
N LEU A 82 6.62 3.29 10.21
CA LEU A 82 5.24 3.78 10.16
C LEU A 82 4.95 4.86 11.21
N ALA A 83 5.48 4.71 12.42
CA ALA A 83 5.39 5.69 13.51
C ALA A 83 6.00 7.06 13.14
N LYS A 84 7.01 7.04 12.26
CA LYS A 84 7.70 8.23 11.75
C LYS A 84 7.15 8.73 10.42
N ARG A 85 5.97 8.25 10.02
CA ARG A 85 5.34 8.53 8.72
C ARG A 85 6.20 8.12 7.52
N LEU A 86 6.94 7.03 7.67
CA LEU A 86 7.73 6.43 6.60
C LEU A 86 7.12 5.07 6.24
N PHE A 87 6.63 4.91 5.02
CA PHE A 87 6.07 3.64 4.56
C PHE A 87 7.12 2.87 3.75
N PRO A 88 7.48 1.63 4.14
CA PRO A 88 8.41 0.82 3.35
C PRO A 88 7.76 0.37 2.05
N VAL A 89 8.50 0.45 0.95
CA VAL A 89 8.05 0.06 -0.40
C VAL A 89 9.05 -0.92 -0.99
N GLY A 90 8.61 -2.12 -1.33
CA GLY A 90 9.43 -3.11 -2.04
C GLY A 90 10.05 -2.53 -3.31
N ASN A 91 11.32 -2.82 -3.58
CA ASN A 91 12.06 -2.23 -4.71
C ASN A 91 12.05 -3.11 -5.98
N PHE A 92 10.94 -3.81 -6.23
CA PHE A 92 10.73 -4.67 -7.39
C PHE A 92 9.25 -4.70 -7.79
N ILE A 93 8.96 -5.18 -9.00
CA ILE A 93 7.60 -5.53 -9.45
C ILE A 93 7.57 -7.05 -9.66
N ARG A 94 6.46 -7.69 -9.27
CA ARG A 94 6.26 -9.15 -9.38
C ARG A 94 6.41 -9.66 -10.82
N ASP A 95 6.68 -10.95 -10.96
CA ASP A 95 6.78 -11.62 -12.26
C ASP A 95 5.39 -11.75 -12.91
N LYS A 96 5.34 -11.71 -14.25
CA LYS A 96 4.12 -11.89 -15.05
C LYS A 96 3.42 -13.26 -14.87
N ARG A 97 4.06 -14.23 -14.23
CA ARG A 97 3.44 -15.51 -13.83
C ARG A 97 2.60 -15.38 -12.56
N ASP A 98 2.85 -14.35 -11.76
CA ASP A 98 2.30 -14.14 -10.43
C ASP A 98 1.39 -12.89 -10.37
N LEU A 99 0.71 -12.57 -11.49
CA LEU A 99 -0.09 -11.33 -11.63
C LEU A 99 -1.10 -11.15 -10.49
N SER A 100 -1.77 -12.23 -10.11
CA SER A 100 -2.84 -12.18 -9.11
C SER A 100 -2.32 -11.94 -7.69
N TYR A 101 -1.13 -12.43 -7.34
CA TYR A 101 -0.59 -12.39 -5.97
C TYR A 101 0.90 -12.75 -5.94
N THR A 102 1.67 -12.06 -5.10
CA THR A 102 3.04 -12.41 -4.72
C THR A 102 3.17 -12.49 -3.20
N PRO A 103 3.88 -13.48 -2.62
CA PRO A 103 4.11 -13.54 -1.17
C PRO A 103 4.92 -12.37 -0.60
N GLU A 104 5.87 -11.84 -1.38
CA GLU A 104 6.67 -10.69 -0.97
C GLU A 104 6.04 -9.40 -1.52
N PRO A 105 5.90 -8.35 -0.69
CA PRO A 105 5.28 -7.10 -1.09
C PRO A 105 6.16 -6.39 -2.12
N ASP A 106 5.62 -6.27 -3.33
CA ASP A 106 6.24 -5.55 -4.44
C ASP A 106 5.69 -4.13 -4.54
N MET A 107 6.14 -3.34 -5.52
CA MET A 107 5.63 -1.97 -5.72
C MET A 107 4.12 -1.93 -6.01
N ILE A 108 3.53 -2.97 -6.62
CA ILE A 108 2.08 -3.00 -6.83
C ILE A 108 1.35 -3.14 -5.48
N HIS A 109 1.87 -3.96 -4.58
CA HIS A 109 1.32 -4.06 -3.23
C HIS A 109 1.55 -2.77 -2.43
N ASP A 110 2.80 -2.35 -2.27
CA ASP A 110 3.14 -1.25 -1.37
C ASP A 110 2.76 0.11 -1.97
N LEU A 111 3.30 0.43 -3.16
CA LEU A 111 3.10 1.75 -3.76
C LEU A 111 1.67 1.93 -4.23
N TYR A 112 1.11 0.97 -4.95
CA TYR A 112 -0.26 1.09 -5.45
C TYR A 112 -1.32 0.72 -4.40
N GLY A 113 -1.11 -0.32 -3.59
CA GLY A 113 -2.10 -0.77 -2.60
C GLY A 113 -2.22 0.12 -1.37
N HIS A 114 -1.10 0.64 -0.83
CA HIS A 114 -1.11 1.40 0.44
C HIS A 114 -1.05 2.91 0.27
N ILE A 115 -0.12 3.41 -0.55
CA ILE A 115 0.20 4.85 -0.59
C ILE A 115 -1.00 5.75 -0.96
N PRO A 116 -1.94 5.35 -1.86
CA PRO A 116 -3.11 6.20 -2.16
C PRO A 116 -3.95 6.52 -0.94
N PHE A 117 -4.12 5.57 -0.01
CA PHE A 117 -4.87 5.82 1.23
C PHE A 117 -4.20 6.88 2.11
N LEU A 118 -2.86 6.96 2.11
CA LEU A 118 -2.09 7.90 2.91
C LEU A 118 -2.23 9.37 2.46
N VAL A 119 -2.89 9.63 1.32
CA VAL A 119 -3.29 10.99 0.93
C VAL A 119 -4.38 11.52 1.87
N ASN A 120 -5.27 10.65 2.37
CA ASN A 120 -6.26 11.05 3.36
C ASN A 120 -5.58 11.24 4.74
N ARG A 121 -5.72 12.43 5.32
CA ARG A 121 -5.03 12.80 6.57
C ARG A 121 -5.47 11.98 7.78
N ASP A 122 -6.75 11.59 7.83
CA ASP A 122 -7.27 10.79 8.94
C ASP A 122 -6.76 9.35 8.85
N TYR A 123 -6.74 8.77 7.65
CA TYR A 123 -6.12 7.47 7.39
C TYR A 123 -4.62 7.48 7.69
N ALA A 124 -3.90 8.51 7.24
CA ALA A 124 -2.48 8.67 7.54
C ALA A 124 -2.21 8.78 9.05
N GLN A 125 -3.03 9.54 9.78
CA GLN A 125 -2.93 9.64 11.24
C GLN A 125 -3.25 8.30 11.92
N PHE A 126 -4.22 7.56 11.41
CA PHE A 126 -4.55 6.21 11.89
C PHE A 126 -3.36 5.26 11.72
N CYS A 127 -2.73 5.22 10.54
CA CYS A 127 -1.52 4.43 10.30
C CYS A 127 -0.35 4.83 11.22
N GLN A 128 -0.12 6.13 11.40
CA GLN A 128 0.94 6.60 12.29
C GLN A 128 0.71 6.14 13.73
N LYS A 129 -0.52 6.30 14.26
CA LYS A 129 -0.89 5.85 15.60
C LYS A 129 -0.75 4.34 15.75
N ILE A 130 -1.03 3.59 14.68
CA ILE A 130 -0.77 2.15 14.66
C ILE A 130 0.71 1.87 14.87
N GLY A 131 1.60 2.53 14.10
CA GLY A 131 3.04 2.37 14.25
C GLY A 131 3.53 2.75 15.65
N GLU A 132 3.12 3.91 16.17
CA GLU A 132 3.46 4.37 17.50
C GLU A 132 3.03 3.38 18.59
N THR A 133 1.82 2.83 18.47
CA THR A 133 1.26 1.88 19.43
C THR A 133 1.96 0.52 19.36
N ALA A 134 2.25 0.03 18.16
CA ALA A 134 3.01 -1.21 17.99
C ALA A 134 4.39 -1.12 18.65
N CYS A 135 5.07 0.02 18.50
CA CYS A 135 6.37 0.26 19.11
C CYS A 135 6.32 0.21 20.66
N MET A 136 5.21 0.57 21.29
CA MET A 136 5.06 0.44 22.75
C MET A 136 5.07 -1.02 23.22
N PHE A 137 4.76 -1.97 22.33
CA PHE A 137 4.67 -3.40 22.62
C PHE A 137 5.77 -4.23 21.95
N ILE A 138 6.78 -3.60 21.34
CA ILE A 138 7.79 -4.27 20.50
C ILE A 138 8.60 -5.36 21.24
N ASP A 139 8.72 -5.23 22.57
CA ASP A 139 9.42 -6.18 23.45
C ASP A 139 8.46 -7.17 24.17
N ASP A 140 7.15 -7.08 23.92
CA ASP A 140 6.13 -8.03 24.42
C ASP A 140 5.59 -8.84 23.24
N ASP A 141 6.24 -9.97 22.94
CA ASP A 141 5.94 -10.80 21.76
C ASP A 141 4.44 -11.13 21.62
N LYS A 142 3.75 -11.39 22.74
CA LYS A 142 2.32 -11.73 22.71
C LYS A 142 1.48 -10.53 22.30
N LYS A 143 1.69 -9.36 22.90
CA LYS A 143 0.95 -8.15 22.56
C LYS A 143 1.31 -7.65 21.17
N PHE A 144 2.59 -7.72 20.81
CA PHE A 144 3.07 -7.36 19.49
C PHE A 144 2.39 -8.19 18.42
N HIS A 145 2.33 -9.51 18.58
CA HIS A 145 1.65 -10.38 17.63
C HIS A 145 0.13 -10.12 17.55
N GLN A 146 -0.53 -9.81 18.67
CA GLN A 146 -1.93 -9.39 18.65
C GLN A 146 -2.12 -8.09 17.84
N PHE A 147 -1.16 -7.17 17.95
CA PHE A 147 -1.17 -5.92 17.21
C PHE A 147 -0.92 -6.15 15.70
N GLU A 148 0.01 -7.04 15.33
CA GLU A 148 0.21 -7.47 13.95
C GLU A 148 -1.06 -8.04 13.32
N ARG A 149 -1.81 -8.84 14.08
CA ARG A 149 -3.12 -9.32 13.63
C ARG A 149 -4.12 -8.18 13.45
N PHE A 150 -4.13 -7.21 14.36
CA PHE A 150 -5.01 -6.05 14.22
C PHE A 150 -4.69 -5.26 12.94
N PHE A 151 -3.42 -5.02 12.65
CA PHE A 151 -2.97 -4.42 11.39
C PHE A 151 -3.43 -5.25 10.18
N TRP A 152 -3.21 -6.56 10.21
CA TRP A 152 -3.61 -7.49 9.15
C TRP A 152 -5.12 -7.42 8.84
N PHE A 153 -5.98 -7.46 9.86
CA PHE A 153 -7.43 -7.43 9.67
C PHE A 153 -8.01 -6.01 9.50
N THR A 154 -7.17 -4.99 9.34
CA THR A 154 -7.59 -3.61 9.09
C THR A 154 -6.90 -3.00 7.87
N ILE A 155 -5.60 -2.73 7.96
CA ILE A 155 -4.82 -2.05 6.91
C ILE A 155 -4.53 -2.99 5.72
N GLU A 156 -4.36 -4.29 5.95
CA GLU A 156 -4.10 -5.24 4.85
C GLU A 156 -5.39 -5.81 4.24
N PHE A 157 -6.31 -6.29 5.08
CA PHE A 157 -7.51 -7.03 4.64
C PHE A 157 -8.82 -6.50 5.22
N GLY A 158 -8.87 -5.23 5.60
CA GLY A 158 -10.07 -4.60 6.13
C GLY A 158 -11.13 -4.34 5.07
N LEU A 159 -12.40 -4.44 5.50
CA LEU A 159 -13.56 -3.92 4.77
C LEU A 159 -14.19 -2.78 5.56
N ILE A 160 -14.79 -1.83 4.85
CA ILE A 160 -15.56 -0.74 5.44
C ILE A 160 -16.96 -0.68 4.83
N LYS A 161 -17.96 -0.39 5.66
CA LYS A 161 -19.33 -0.18 5.19
C LYS A 161 -19.45 1.23 4.62
N THR A 162 -19.88 1.34 3.37
CA THR A 162 -20.26 2.60 2.73
C THR A 162 -21.77 2.61 2.44
N ASP A 163 -22.29 3.73 1.93
CA ASP A 163 -23.68 3.83 1.51
C ASP A 163 -24.02 2.89 0.34
N ASP A 164 -23.02 2.57 -0.49
CA ASP A 164 -23.14 1.64 -1.62
C ASP A 164 -22.78 0.18 -1.27
N GLY A 165 -22.68 -0.13 0.04
CA GLY A 165 -22.37 -1.46 0.57
C GLY A 165 -20.94 -1.60 1.11
N PRO A 166 -20.51 -2.82 1.46
CA PRO A 166 -19.12 -3.06 1.85
C PRO A 166 -18.15 -2.71 0.71
N ARG A 167 -17.00 -2.14 1.06
CA ARG A 167 -15.89 -1.86 0.15
C ARG A 167 -14.58 -2.28 0.79
N ALA A 168 -13.60 -2.66 -0.04
CA ALA A 168 -12.24 -2.87 0.40
C ALA A 168 -11.65 -1.57 0.99
N PHE A 169 -11.09 -1.72 2.18
CA PHE A 169 -10.35 -0.70 2.91
C PHE A 169 -8.89 -1.11 3.16
N GLY A 170 -8.59 -2.40 2.98
CA GLY A 170 -7.26 -2.96 3.09
C GLY A 170 -6.49 -2.98 1.77
N ALA A 171 -5.19 -2.73 1.84
CA ALA A 171 -4.28 -2.65 0.71
C ALA A 171 -3.93 -4.02 0.09
N GLY A 172 -3.90 -5.09 0.88
CA GLY A 172 -3.77 -6.46 0.40
C GLY A 172 -4.87 -6.79 -0.60
N ILE A 173 -6.13 -6.53 -0.20
CA ILE A 173 -7.27 -6.67 -1.11
C ILE A 173 -7.10 -5.72 -2.29
N ALA A 174 -6.88 -4.42 -2.05
CA ALA A 174 -6.80 -3.42 -3.12
C ALA A 174 -5.70 -3.70 -4.17
N SER A 175 -4.63 -4.43 -3.83
CA SER A 175 -3.51 -4.74 -4.73
C SER A 175 -3.54 -6.14 -5.34
N SER A 176 -4.55 -6.95 -5.02
CA SER A 176 -4.72 -8.32 -5.49
C SER A 176 -5.95 -8.44 -6.37
N ILE A 177 -5.77 -8.95 -7.60
CA ILE A 177 -6.89 -9.15 -8.53
C ILE A 177 -7.85 -10.19 -7.95
N GLY A 178 -7.31 -11.30 -7.44
CA GLY A 178 -8.12 -12.41 -6.94
C GLY A 178 -8.88 -12.06 -5.66
N GLU A 179 -8.28 -11.29 -4.76
CA GLU A 179 -8.93 -10.95 -3.48
C GLU A 179 -10.00 -9.87 -3.66
N CYS A 180 -9.80 -8.92 -4.58
CA CYS A 180 -10.83 -7.94 -4.94
C CYS A 180 -12.12 -8.57 -5.47
N ASP A 181 -12.01 -9.67 -6.22
CA ASP A 181 -13.19 -10.35 -6.78
C ASP A 181 -13.90 -11.24 -5.73
N PHE A 182 -13.18 -11.64 -4.69
CA PHE A 182 -13.70 -12.50 -3.61
C PHE A 182 -14.35 -11.73 -2.46
N ALA A 183 -13.80 -10.57 -2.11
CA ALA A 183 -14.16 -9.76 -0.94
C ALA A 183 -15.51 -9.02 -1.10
#